data_AF-A0A167SL29-F1
#
_entry.id   AF-A0A167SL29-F1
#
_cell.length_a   1.000
_cell.length_b   1.000
_cell.length_c   1.000
_cell.angle_alpha   90.00
_cell.angle_beta   90.00
_cell.angle_gamma   90.00
#
_symmetry.space_group_name_H-M   'P 1'
#
loop_
_entity.id
_entity.type
_entity.pdbx_description
1 polymer ?
#
loop_
_entity_poly.entity_id
_entity_poly.type
_entity_poly.pdbx_seq_one_letter_code
_entity_poly.pdbx_strand_id
1 'polypeptide(L)'
;MFSHASLTVRLAGLPDNITRDFLERRAQDACHADTKMLSFFRRPQHAQQFPLRLSLSSQGDTRMATVTFPLGKSKERALKSLADWQVDDTFAGVTVLHSSTEPDLDICAVHGLNGNAFDTWAWEGSDMWLRDFLPEPRPTLHPGLARLRVMTFGYSSLVRDNTNTTGLYEWSSELLQSVSRMRRSDSVGARCLFRCLLPWP
;
A
#
# COMPACT_ATOMS: atom_id res chain seq x y z
N MET A 1 1.50 17.70 -6.57
CA MET A 1 0.90 17.59 -5.23
C MET A 1 0.16 16.27 -5.22
N PHE A 2 0.39 15.44 -4.21
CA PHE A 2 -0.13 14.07 -4.17
C PHE A 2 -1.48 14.03 -3.46
N SER A 3 -2.31 13.05 -3.83
CA SER A 3 -3.48 12.66 -3.04
C SER A 3 -3.02 11.83 -1.84
N HIS A 4 -3.79 11.86 -0.75
CA HIS A 4 -3.51 11.14 0.48
C HIS A 4 -4.51 10.00 0.66
N ALA A 5 -4.03 8.83 1.08
CA ALA A 5 -4.87 7.69 1.41
C ALA A 5 -5.75 8.00 2.63
N SER A 6 -6.98 7.52 2.60
CA SER A 6 -8.04 7.89 3.53
C SER A 6 -7.75 7.33 4.93
N LEU A 7 -7.40 6.04 5.00
CA LEU A 7 -7.25 5.29 6.25
C LEU A 7 -5.90 4.57 6.39
N THR A 8 -5.07 4.58 5.35
CA THR A 8 -3.88 3.74 5.27
C THR A 8 -2.60 4.56 5.27
N VAL A 9 -1.58 4.08 5.97
CA VAL A 9 -0.21 4.59 5.88
C VAL A 9 0.71 3.53 5.29
N ARG A 10 1.77 3.98 4.63
CA ARG A 10 2.91 3.20 4.18
C ARG A 10 4.09 3.43 5.11
N LEU A 11 4.80 2.36 5.46
CA LEU A 11 6.08 2.40 6.14
C LEU A 11 7.15 1.80 5.23
N ALA A 12 8.09 2.63 4.81
CA ALA A 12 9.18 2.27 3.92
C ALA A 12 10.52 2.13 4.67
N GLY A 13 11.44 1.34 4.10
CA GLY A 13 12.79 1.21 4.62
C GLY A 13 12.85 0.54 5.99
N LEU A 14 11.88 -0.33 6.31
CA LEU A 14 11.87 -1.04 7.58
C LEU A 14 13.03 -2.05 7.61
N PRO A 15 13.75 -2.18 8.74
CA PRO A 15 14.80 -3.20 8.87
C PRO A 15 14.23 -4.63 8.84
N ASP A 16 15.04 -5.59 8.42
CA ASP A 16 14.61 -7.00 8.25
C ASP A 16 14.24 -7.71 9.55
N ASN A 17 14.67 -7.20 10.70
CA ASN A 17 14.33 -7.76 12.01
C ASN A 17 12.91 -7.40 12.47
N ILE A 18 12.22 -6.47 11.78
CA ILE A 18 10.85 -6.07 12.13
C ILE A 18 9.89 -7.20 11.77
N THR A 19 9.18 -7.72 12.77
CA THR A 19 8.13 -8.73 12.59
C THR A 19 6.75 -8.08 12.42
N ARG A 20 5.83 -8.82 11.79
CA ARG A 20 4.43 -8.40 11.63
C ARG A 20 3.81 -8.08 12.99
N ASP A 21 3.94 -8.98 13.97
CA ASP A 21 3.34 -8.83 15.31
C ASP A 21 3.86 -7.59 16.05
N PHE A 22 5.16 -7.29 15.92
CA PHE A 22 5.74 -6.10 16.54
C PHE A 22 5.16 -4.82 15.93
N LEU A 23 5.08 -4.77 14.59
CA LEU A 23 4.52 -3.63 13.89
C LEU A 23 3.02 -3.48 14.18
N GLU A 24 2.29 -4.58 14.28
CA GLU A 24 0.87 -4.57 14.60
C GLU A 24 0.62 -3.99 16.00
N ARG A 25 1.38 -4.39 17.02
CA ARG A 25 1.28 -3.81 18.37
C ARG A 25 1.54 -2.30 18.36
N ARG A 26 2.59 -1.87 17.67
CA ARG A 26 2.93 -0.44 17.50
C ARG A 26 1.82 0.34 16.80
N ALA A 27 1.15 -0.26 15.82
CA ALA A 27 0.00 0.34 15.16
C ALA A 27 -1.25 0.37 16.06
N GLN A 28 -1.49 -0.67 16.86
CA GLN A 28 -2.61 -0.74 17.80
C GLN A 28 -2.52 0.36 18.87
N ASP A 29 -1.32 0.75 19.31
CA ASP A 29 -1.12 1.88 20.23
C ASP A 29 -1.75 3.18 19.71
N ALA A 30 -1.70 3.41 18.39
CA ALA A 30 -2.33 4.56 17.76
C ALA A 30 -3.88 4.49 17.78
N CYS A 31 -4.46 3.30 17.89
CA CYS A 31 -5.91 3.08 18.01
C CYS A 31 -6.42 3.30 19.45
N HIS A 32 -5.67 2.85 20.46
CA HIS A 32 -6.12 2.85 21.86
C HIS A 32 -6.35 4.24 22.48
N ALA A 33 -5.80 5.30 21.89
CA ALA A 33 -6.08 6.67 22.32
C ALA A 33 -7.55 7.08 22.08
N ASP A 34 -8.28 6.46 21.15
CA ASP A 34 -9.70 6.76 20.91
C ASP A 34 -10.63 6.07 21.92
N THR A 35 -10.25 4.93 22.49
CA THR A 35 -11.12 4.15 23.39
C THR A 35 -11.45 4.90 24.68
N LYS A 36 -10.53 5.75 25.19
CA LYS A 36 -10.74 6.54 26.42
C LYS A 36 -11.77 7.67 26.28
N MET A 37 -12.04 8.15 25.06
CA MET A 37 -13.02 9.21 24.81
C MET A 37 -14.42 8.69 24.45
N LEU A 38 -14.51 7.43 24.02
CA LEU A 38 -15.77 6.81 23.55
C LEU A 38 -16.60 6.21 24.69
N SER A 39 -16.05 6.08 25.89
CA SER A 39 -16.72 5.51 27.06
C SER A 39 -17.65 6.48 27.79
N PHE A 40 -17.57 7.79 27.56
CA PHE A 40 -18.34 8.79 28.33
C PHE A 40 -19.52 9.40 27.57
N PHE A 41 -19.53 9.34 26.24
CA PHE A 41 -20.66 9.76 25.42
C PHE A 41 -20.66 8.98 24.10
N ARG A 42 -21.61 8.07 23.85
CA ARG A 42 -22.01 7.79 22.46
C ARG A 42 -23.40 7.18 22.34
N ARG A 43 -24.26 7.93 21.63
CA ARG A 43 -25.24 7.37 20.68
C ARG A 43 -24.47 6.58 19.60
N PRO A 44 -25.02 5.47 19.07
CA PRO A 44 -24.37 4.74 18.00
C PRO A 44 -24.49 5.56 16.71
N GLN A 45 -23.42 6.25 16.33
CA GLN A 45 -23.22 6.62 14.93
C GLN A 45 -22.74 5.36 14.22
N HIS A 46 -23.47 4.98 13.18
CA HIS A 46 -23.26 3.83 12.30
C HIS A 46 -22.01 4.01 11.42
N ALA A 47 -20.88 4.43 11.99
CA ALA A 47 -19.60 4.40 11.30
C ALA A 47 -19.14 2.95 11.28
N GLN A 48 -19.10 2.32 10.10
CA GLN A 48 -18.50 1.00 9.91
C GLN A 48 -17.09 1.00 10.54
N GLN A 49 -16.92 0.22 11.60
CA GLN A 49 -15.63 0.02 12.26
C GLN A 49 -15.00 -1.22 11.64
N PHE A 50 -13.97 -1.01 10.82
CA PHE A 50 -13.19 -2.10 10.25
C PHE A 50 -12.02 -2.47 11.18
N PRO A 51 -11.56 -3.73 11.19
CA PRO A 51 -10.37 -4.10 11.95
C PRO A 51 -9.13 -3.40 11.38
N LEU A 52 -8.09 -3.27 12.22
CA LEU A 52 -6.76 -2.90 11.75
C LEU A 52 -6.28 -3.95 10.74
N ARG A 53 -5.91 -3.52 9.53
CA ARG A 53 -5.33 -4.42 8.51
C ARG A 53 -3.88 -4.05 8.25
N LEU A 54 -3.03 -5.06 8.11
CA LEU A 54 -1.58 -4.86 7.97
C LEU A 54 -0.99 -5.83 6.96
N SER A 55 -0.13 -5.31 6.07
CA SER A 55 0.80 -6.12 5.28
C SER A 55 2.24 -5.75 5.58
N LEU A 56 3.12 -6.74 5.50
CA LEU A 56 4.57 -6.60 5.60
C LEU A 56 5.17 -7.46 4.49
N SER A 57 6.01 -6.87 3.66
CA SER A 57 6.59 -7.51 2.48
C SER A 57 8.02 -7.03 2.26
N SER A 58 8.82 -7.82 1.55
CA SER A 58 10.19 -7.43 1.18
C SER A 58 10.18 -6.48 -0.01
N GLN A 59 11.02 -5.45 0.05
CA GLN A 59 11.26 -4.50 -1.03
C GLN A 59 12.77 -4.22 -1.13
N GLY A 60 13.47 -4.98 -1.98
CA GLY A 60 14.93 -4.99 -2.04
C GLY A 60 15.52 -5.52 -0.73
N ASP A 61 16.52 -4.81 -0.19
CA ASP A 61 17.18 -5.13 1.09
C ASP A 61 16.44 -4.57 2.32
N THR A 62 15.21 -4.11 2.13
CA THR A 62 14.39 -3.52 3.20
C THR A 62 13.00 -4.12 3.20
N ARG A 63 12.24 -3.87 4.27
CA ARG A 63 10.82 -4.22 4.34
C ARG A 63 9.94 -3.01 4.06
N MET A 64 8.79 -3.30 3.48
CA MET A 64 7.71 -2.38 3.19
C MET A 64 6.47 -2.85 3.93
N ALA A 65 5.80 -1.97 4.66
CA ALA A 65 4.55 -2.26 5.30
C ALA A 65 3.44 -1.29 4.90
N THR A 66 2.21 -1.78 4.89
CA THR A 66 1.01 -0.93 4.81
C THR A 66 0.11 -1.23 6.00
N VAL A 67 -0.44 -0.18 6.60
CA VAL A 67 -1.29 -0.29 7.78
C VAL A 67 -2.54 0.53 7.56
N THR A 68 -3.69 -0.15 7.49
CA THR A 68 -5.01 0.45 7.38
C THR A 68 -5.63 0.53 8.77
N PHE A 69 -6.01 1.74 9.17
CA PHE A 69 -6.58 2.01 10.47
C PHE A 69 -8.12 1.98 10.44
N PRO A 70 -8.78 1.60 11.55
CA PRO A 70 -10.24 1.65 11.67
C PRO A 70 -10.83 3.05 11.49
N LEU A 71 -10.06 4.10 11.83
CA LEU A 71 -10.51 5.49 11.88
C LEU A 71 -9.41 6.42 11.35
N GLY A 72 -9.81 7.48 10.63
CA GLY A 72 -8.88 8.51 10.16
C GLY A 72 -8.06 9.17 11.28
N LYS A 73 -8.66 9.37 12.47
CA LYS A 73 -7.93 9.89 13.65
C LYS A 73 -6.81 8.97 14.11
N SER A 74 -7.01 7.65 13.99
CA SER A 74 -5.97 6.67 14.32
C SER A 74 -4.84 6.72 13.29
N LYS A 75 -5.15 6.87 11.99
CA LYS A 75 -4.17 7.13 10.92
C LYS A 75 -3.35 8.38 11.20
N GLU A 76 -3.99 9.51 11.53
CA GLU A 76 -3.31 10.78 11.82
C GLU A 76 -2.35 10.68 13.01
N ARG A 77 -2.71 9.92 14.04
CA ARG A 77 -1.81 9.65 15.16
C ARG A 77 -0.66 8.74 14.74
N ALA A 78 -0.93 7.71 13.96
CA ALA A 78 0.10 6.80 13.47
C ALA A 78 1.17 7.51 12.63
N LEU A 79 0.78 8.47 11.78
CA LEU A 79 1.71 9.33 11.04
C LEU A 79 2.71 10.06 11.96
N LYS A 80 2.32 10.34 13.21
CA LYS A 80 3.17 11.02 14.20
C LYS A 80 3.92 10.04 15.09
N SER A 81 3.26 8.97 15.55
CA SER A 81 3.81 8.02 16.53
C SER A 81 4.76 7.00 15.92
N LEU A 82 4.69 6.77 14.60
CA LEU A 82 5.56 5.86 13.87
C LEU A 82 6.71 6.59 13.16
N ALA A 83 6.99 7.85 13.53
CA ALA A 83 7.98 8.72 12.91
C ALA A 83 9.44 8.22 13.04
N ASP A 84 9.69 7.16 13.81
CA ASP A 84 10.97 6.44 13.83
C ASP A 84 11.30 5.81 12.46
N TRP A 85 10.29 5.67 11.59
CA TRP A 85 10.40 5.09 10.25
C TRP A 85 9.98 6.10 9.18
N GLN A 86 10.29 5.80 7.91
CA GLN A 86 9.78 6.57 6.78
C GLN A 86 8.29 6.25 6.59
N VAL A 87 7.43 7.12 7.13
CA VAL A 87 5.97 6.95 7.08
C VAL A 87 5.35 8.02 6.20
N ASP A 88 4.47 7.60 5.29
CA ASP A 88 3.68 8.50 4.47
C ASP A 88 2.30 7.90 4.16
N ASP A 89 1.36 8.72 3.70
CA ASP A 89 0.06 8.30 3.20
C ASP A 89 -0.17 8.71 1.74
N THR A 90 0.87 9.15 1.04
CA THR A 90 0.80 9.58 -0.37
C THR A 90 1.04 8.43 -1.33
N PHE A 91 1.77 7.41 -0.90
CA PHE A 91 2.18 6.26 -1.70
C PHE A 91 2.94 6.66 -2.98
N ALA A 92 3.69 7.77 -2.97
CA ALA A 92 4.53 8.16 -4.09
C ALA A 92 5.61 7.10 -4.37
N GLY A 93 5.78 6.73 -5.65
CA GLY A 93 6.69 5.68 -6.09
C GLY A 93 6.13 4.26 -5.93
N VAL A 94 7.00 3.26 -6.04
CA VAL A 94 6.61 1.84 -5.91
C VAL A 94 6.41 1.45 -4.45
N THR A 95 5.31 0.75 -4.20
CA THR A 95 5.00 0.09 -2.93
C THR A 95 4.76 -1.39 -3.19
N VAL A 96 5.61 -2.27 -2.66
CA VAL A 96 5.32 -3.70 -2.61
C VAL A 96 4.24 -3.95 -1.55
N LEU A 97 3.15 -4.59 -1.96
CA LEU A 97 2.00 -4.93 -1.10
C LEU A 97 2.10 -6.37 -0.59
N HIS A 98 2.65 -7.24 -1.43
CA HIS A 98 2.90 -8.65 -1.17
C HIS A 98 4.08 -9.12 -2.01
N SER A 99 4.93 -9.98 -1.46
CA SER A 99 5.97 -10.68 -2.21
C SER A 99 6.14 -12.09 -1.65
N SER A 100 6.08 -13.08 -2.53
CA SER A 100 6.58 -14.42 -2.26
C SER A 100 8.11 -14.41 -2.12
N THR A 101 8.71 -15.47 -1.56
CA THR A 101 10.16 -15.60 -1.37
C THR A 101 10.94 -15.58 -2.69
N GLU A 102 10.34 -16.12 -3.76
CA GLU A 102 10.91 -16.13 -5.09
C GLU A 102 9.80 -15.85 -6.11
N PRO A 103 9.40 -14.59 -6.27
CA PRO A 103 8.29 -14.26 -7.15
C PRO A 103 8.71 -14.45 -8.61
N ASP A 104 7.89 -15.15 -9.39
CA ASP A 104 8.05 -15.31 -10.84
C ASP A 104 7.02 -14.56 -11.68
N LEU A 105 6.07 -13.89 -11.01
CA LEU A 105 5.09 -13.01 -11.61
C LEU A 105 5.04 -11.69 -10.86
N ASP A 106 5.17 -10.59 -11.61
CA ASP A 106 4.99 -9.23 -11.09
C ASP A 106 3.65 -8.65 -11.56
N ILE A 107 2.84 -8.19 -10.61
CA ILE A 107 1.67 -7.36 -10.86
C ILE A 107 1.96 -5.97 -10.30
N CYS A 108 2.00 -4.95 -11.17
CA CYS A 108 2.16 -3.56 -10.76
C CYS A 108 0.94 -2.75 -11.20
N ALA A 109 0.16 -2.26 -10.24
CA ALA A 109 -1.02 -1.47 -10.49
C ALA A 109 -0.72 0.03 -10.39
N VAL A 110 -1.14 0.79 -11.40
CA VAL A 110 -0.92 2.25 -11.49
C VAL A 110 -2.27 2.92 -11.35
N HIS A 111 -2.40 3.88 -10.44
CA HIS A 111 -3.68 4.59 -10.25
C HIS A 111 -4.00 5.57 -11.37
N GLY A 112 -5.29 5.91 -11.50
CA GLY A 112 -5.77 6.89 -12.46
C GLY A 112 -5.63 8.35 -12.01
N LEU A 113 -6.13 9.25 -12.86
CA LEU A 113 -6.24 10.68 -12.57
C LEU A 113 -7.02 10.93 -11.28
N ASN A 114 -6.57 11.91 -10.49
CA ASN A 114 -7.16 12.27 -9.20
C ASN A 114 -7.25 11.12 -8.17
N GLY A 115 -6.60 9.97 -8.44
CA GLY A 115 -6.55 8.82 -7.53
C GLY A 115 -5.34 8.84 -6.60
N ASN A 116 -5.30 7.87 -5.69
CA ASN A 116 -4.16 7.55 -4.82
C ASN A 116 -3.79 6.08 -5.06
N ALA A 117 -2.49 5.76 -5.04
CA ALA A 117 -2.02 4.40 -5.36
C ALA A 117 -2.62 3.31 -4.45
N PHE A 118 -3.01 3.64 -3.22
CA PHE A 118 -3.67 2.71 -2.33
C PHE A 118 -5.20 2.76 -2.48
N ASP A 119 -5.80 3.93 -2.29
CA ASP A 119 -7.27 4.06 -2.23
C ASP A 119 -7.96 3.73 -3.56
N THR A 120 -7.30 3.91 -4.71
CA THR A 120 -7.87 3.52 -6.01
C THR A 120 -8.25 2.05 -6.07
N TRP A 121 -7.64 1.20 -5.25
CA TRP A 121 -7.92 -0.24 -5.19
C TRP A 121 -8.63 -0.65 -3.90
N ALA A 122 -9.05 0.32 -3.08
CA ALA A 122 -9.68 0.06 -1.78
C ALA A 122 -11.16 0.39 -1.79
N TRP A 123 -11.98 -0.55 -1.32
CA TRP A 123 -13.38 -0.27 -0.99
C TRP A 123 -13.45 0.46 0.36
N GLU A 124 -14.11 1.61 0.39
CA GLU A 124 -14.25 2.47 1.59
C GLU A 124 -12.90 2.78 2.28
N GLY A 125 -11.80 2.78 1.52
CA GLY A 125 -10.45 3.03 2.03
C GLY A 125 -9.87 1.92 2.93
N SER A 126 -10.59 0.82 3.15
CA SER A 126 -10.19 -0.23 4.10
C SER A 126 -9.83 -1.57 3.45
N ASP A 127 -10.68 -2.05 2.55
CA ASP A 127 -10.54 -3.35 1.90
C ASP A 127 -9.83 -3.20 0.56
N MET A 128 -8.51 -3.36 0.57
CA MET A 128 -7.67 -3.08 -0.59
C MET A 128 -7.43 -4.34 -1.41
N TRP A 129 -8.03 -4.41 -2.60
CA TRP A 129 -8.15 -5.66 -3.35
C TRP A 129 -6.83 -6.35 -3.70
N LEU A 130 -5.81 -5.56 -4.07
CA LEU A 130 -4.48 -6.07 -4.41
C LEU A 130 -3.71 -6.61 -3.20
N ARG A 131 -3.94 -6.04 -2.01
CA ARG A 131 -3.26 -6.43 -0.76
C ARG A 131 -4.00 -7.56 -0.05
N ASP A 132 -5.31 -7.43 0.07
CA ASP A 132 -6.13 -8.21 1.00
C ASP A 132 -6.73 -9.45 0.36
N PHE A 133 -7.02 -9.43 -0.95
CA PHE A 133 -7.71 -10.54 -1.61
C PHE A 133 -6.84 -11.24 -2.66
N LEU A 134 -6.04 -10.50 -3.42
CA LEU A 134 -5.24 -11.08 -4.51
C LEU A 134 -4.20 -12.13 -4.03
N PRO A 135 -3.46 -11.90 -2.92
CA PRO A 135 -2.46 -12.87 -2.45
C PRO A 135 -3.02 -14.04 -1.64
N GLU A 136 -4.30 -14.03 -1.28
CA GLU A 136 -4.86 -15.06 -0.40
C GLU A 136 -4.77 -16.44 -1.05
N PRO A 137 -4.15 -17.44 -0.38
CA PRO A 137 -4.11 -18.81 -0.86
C PRO A 137 -5.51 -19.40 -0.77
N ARG A 138 -6.27 -19.25 -1.86
CA ARG A 138 -7.60 -19.83 -2.00
C ARG A 138 -7.48 -21.11 -2.83
N PRO A 139 -8.27 -22.17 -2.54
CA PRO A 139 -8.28 -23.40 -3.32
C PRO A 139 -8.54 -23.18 -4.83
N THR A 140 -9.13 -22.03 -5.16
CA THR A 140 -9.48 -21.58 -6.50
C THR A 140 -8.43 -20.66 -7.15
N LEU A 141 -7.36 -20.31 -6.44
CA LEU A 141 -6.32 -19.43 -6.98
C LEU A 141 -5.56 -20.18 -8.08
N HIS A 142 -5.42 -19.53 -9.23
CA HIS A 142 -4.71 -20.11 -10.37
C HIS A 142 -3.25 -20.45 -9.99
N PRO A 143 -2.71 -21.63 -10.34
CA PRO A 143 -1.34 -22.02 -9.97
C PRO A 143 -0.27 -21.01 -10.38
N GLY A 144 -0.49 -20.29 -11.48
CA GLY A 144 0.38 -19.20 -11.92
C GLY A 144 0.42 -17.95 -11.03
N LEU A 145 -0.42 -17.87 -9.98
CA LEU A 145 -0.40 -16.80 -8.98
C LEU A 145 0.25 -17.24 -7.66
N ALA A 146 0.75 -18.47 -7.57
CA ALA A 146 1.35 -19.00 -6.33
C ALA A 146 2.68 -18.31 -5.95
N ARG A 147 3.41 -17.76 -6.93
CA ARG A 147 4.71 -17.09 -6.76
C ARG A 147 4.64 -15.65 -7.22
N LEU A 148 3.72 -14.93 -6.59
CA LEU A 148 3.32 -13.59 -6.96
C LEU A 148 4.09 -12.52 -6.17
N ARG A 149 4.44 -11.44 -6.84
CA ARG A 149 4.72 -10.13 -6.24
C ARG A 149 3.68 -9.11 -6.70
N VAL A 150 3.00 -8.47 -5.75
CA VAL A 150 2.02 -7.42 -6.00
C VAL A 150 2.61 -6.08 -5.58
N MET A 151 2.49 -5.10 -6.47
CA MET A 151 2.94 -3.73 -6.28
C MET A 151 1.85 -2.74 -6.69
N THR A 152 1.90 -1.56 -6.11
CA THR A 152 1.25 -0.38 -6.68
C THR A 152 2.26 0.76 -6.86
N PHE A 153 2.03 1.60 -7.85
CA PHE A 153 2.86 2.77 -8.14
C PHE A 153 2.04 4.05 -8.07
N GLY A 154 2.50 4.98 -7.23
CA GLY A 154 1.92 6.30 -7.08
C GLY A 154 2.68 7.40 -7.80
N TYR A 155 1.97 8.27 -8.49
CA TYR A 155 2.48 9.49 -9.10
C TYR A 155 1.57 10.69 -8.78
N SER A 156 2.04 11.89 -9.05
CA SER A 156 1.26 13.11 -8.81
C SER A 156 0.15 13.24 -9.86
N SER A 157 -1.00 12.60 -9.63
CA SER A 157 -2.14 12.57 -10.57
C SER A 157 -3.14 13.72 -10.44
N LEU A 158 -2.88 14.71 -9.56
CA LEU A 158 -3.72 15.90 -9.48
C LEU A 158 -3.60 16.67 -10.79
N VAL A 159 -4.75 16.89 -11.45
CA VAL A 159 -4.85 17.62 -12.71
C VAL A 159 -4.37 19.06 -12.46
N ARG A 160 -3.12 19.32 -12.79
CA ARG A 160 -2.51 20.65 -12.76
C ARG A 160 -2.12 20.98 -14.19
N ASP A 161 -3.05 21.62 -14.88
CA ASP A 161 -2.90 22.12 -16.25
C ASP A 161 -2.78 21.01 -17.32
N ASN A 162 -3.71 21.00 -18.28
CA ASN A 162 -3.82 19.98 -19.34
C ASN A 162 -2.67 20.05 -20.37
N THR A 163 -1.71 20.94 -20.19
CA THR A 163 -0.66 21.26 -21.18
C THR A 163 0.71 20.70 -20.82
N ASN A 164 0.95 20.28 -19.57
CA ASN A 164 2.26 19.84 -19.12
C ASN A 164 2.41 18.30 -19.14
N THR A 165 2.81 17.75 -20.28
CA THR A 165 3.09 16.30 -20.46
C THR A 165 4.44 15.85 -19.90
N THR A 166 5.29 16.79 -19.46
CA THR A 166 6.64 16.51 -18.93
C THR A 166 6.61 15.54 -17.75
N GLY A 167 5.62 15.68 -16.86
CA GLY A 167 5.46 14.80 -15.70
C GLY A 167 5.21 13.34 -16.08
N LEU A 168 4.50 13.08 -17.18
CA LEU A 168 4.21 11.70 -17.62
C LEU A 168 5.48 10.94 -18.00
N TYR A 169 6.40 11.59 -18.72
CA TYR A 169 7.67 10.99 -19.10
C TYR A 169 8.54 10.70 -17.86
N GLU A 170 8.57 11.62 -16.90
CA GLU A 170 9.28 11.44 -15.64
C GLU A 170 8.72 10.26 -14.83
N TRP A 171 7.39 10.22 -14.63
CA TRP A 171 6.74 9.15 -13.85
C TRP A 171 6.86 7.78 -14.52
N SER A 172 6.76 7.73 -15.85
CA SER A 172 6.97 6.48 -16.60
C SER A 172 8.42 6.00 -16.49
N SER A 173 9.39 6.92 -16.56
CA SER A 173 10.81 6.60 -16.36
C SER A 173 11.06 6.10 -14.93
N GLU A 174 10.47 6.77 -13.93
CA GLU A 174 10.57 6.37 -12.52
C GLU A 174 9.96 4.99 -12.26
N LEU A 175 8.77 4.71 -12.84
CA LEU A 175 8.13 3.40 -12.78
C LEU A 175 9.04 2.32 -13.37
N LEU A 176 9.52 2.53 -14.60
CA LEU A 176 10.38 1.56 -15.29
C LEU A 176 11.68 1.31 -14.52
N GLN A 177 12.31 2.37 -13.99
CA GLN A 177 13.52 2.24 -13.18
C GLN A 177 13.26 1.47 -11.88
N SER A 178 12.17 1.79 -11.19
CA SER A 178 11.81 1.16 -9.91
C SER A 178 11.51 -0.32 -10.09
N VAL A 179 10.68 -0.68 -11.08
CA VAL A 179 10.38 -2.07 -11.41
C VAL A 179 11.64 -2.82 -11.86
N SER A 180 12.51 -2.17 -12.64
CA SER A 180 13.79 -2.77 -13.05
C SER A 180 14.71 -3.05 -11.87
N ARG A 181 14.75 -2.18 -10.87
CA ARG A 181 15.53 -2.39 -9.63
C ARG A 181 15.01 -3.59 -8.85
N MET A 182 13.68 -3.67 -8.66
CA MET A 182 13.01 -4.78 -7.98
C MET A 182 13.28 -6.14 -8.64
N ARG A 183 13.44 -6.16 -9.97
CA ARG A 183 13.75 -7.38 -10.71
C ARG A 183 15.21 -7.79 -10.69
N ARG A 184 16.13 -6.83 -10.50
CA ARG A 184 17.58 -7.11 -10.44
C ARG A 184 18.00 -7.67 -9.08
N SER A 185 17.31 -7.30 -8.01
CA SER A 185 17.51 -7.91 -6.69
C SER A 185 17.07 -9.38 -6.67
N ASP A 186 16.18 -9.77 -7.57
CA ASP A 186 15.74 -11.15 -7.73
C ASP A 186 16.54 -11.81 -8.86
N SER A 187 16.86 -13.10 -8.70
CA SER A 187 17.80 -13.82 -9.57
C SER A 187 17.34 -14.07 -11.02
N VAL A 188 16.35 -13.35 -11.58
CA VAL A 188 15.68 -13.79 -12.82
C VAL A 188 15.34 -12.65 -13.80
N GLY A 189 16.19 -12.49 -14.82
CA GLY A 189 16.10 -11.46 -15.85
C GLY A 189 15.13 -11.71 -17.02
N ALA A 190 14.27 -12.72 -16.97
CA ALA A 190 13.40 -13.09 -18.10
C ALA A 190 11.98 -13.46 -17.65
N ARG A 191 11.18 -12.47 -17.23
CA ARG A 191 9.78 -12.70 -16.82
C ARG A 191 8.87 -11.61 -17.35
N CYS A 192 7.72 -12.00 -17.90
CA CYS A 192 6.75 -11.10 -18.53
C CYS A 192 6.25 -10.05 -17.52
N LEU A 193 6.07 -8.82 -17.98
CA LEU A 193 5.68 -7.66 -17.17
C LEU A 193 4.40 -7.05 -17.75
N PHE A 194 3.60 -6.49 -16.85
CA PHE A 194 2.44 -5.62 -17.08
C PHE A 194 1.14 -6.30 -17.52
N ARG A 195 0.30 -6.60 -16.53
CA ARG A 195 -1.14 -6.40 -16.67
C ARG A 195 -1.51 -5.14 -15.89
N CYS A 196 -1.58 -4.00 -16.57
CA CYS A 196 -2.22 -2.81 -16.00
C CYS A 196 -3.68 -3.18 -15.76
N LEU A 197 -4.05 -3.25 -14.48
CA LEU A 197 -5.45 -3.29 -14.10
C LEU A 197 -5.90 -1.83 -14.14
N LEU A 198 -7.01 -1.57 -14.83
CA LEU A 198 -7.72 -0.31 -14.71
C LEU A 198 -8.77 -0.49 -13.60
N PRO A 199 -9.07 0.55 -12.82
CA PRO A 199 -10.13 0.49 -11.82
C PRO A 199 -11.45 0.06 -12.48
N TRP A 200 -12.18 -0.83 -11.82
CA TRP A 200 -13.52 -1.24 -12.24
C TRP A 200 -14.48 -0.04 -12.05
N PRO A 201 -15.36 0.27 -13.02
CA PRO A 201 -16.29 1.39 -12.93
C PRO A 201 -17.32 1.24 -11.79
#